data_AF-A0A443HKH8-F1
#
_entry.id   AF-A0A443HKH8-F1
#
_cell.length_a   1.000
_cell.length_b   1.000
_cell.length_c   1.000
_cell.angle_alpha   90.00
_cell.angle_beta   90.00
_cell.angle_gamma   90.00
#
_symmetry.space_group_name_H-M   'P 1'
#
loop_
_entity.id
_entity.type
_entity.pdbx_description
1 polymer ?
#
loop_
_entity_poly.entity_id
_entity_poly.type
_entity_poly.pdbx_seq_one_letter_code
_entity_poly.pdbx_strand_id
1 'polypeptide(L)'
;WRWGFVVYRTVYTPESDAIWPAAIAKLEAYLFREIDRDLFWQPPSSWIWKEPINPTANAAVQSHMRNLYLSDQEQYDALGIDAVRERFIELTQSWDRKDDHDGSTGLKWEFCLLIDEDVLRSLIDAPEPVAQNSVSDKEVAENKVGNPGYIKVIDRSFDTTEEPASRDRNDYPGWMKASLDCLWMLYDITEMELE
;
A
#
# COMPACT_ATOMS: atom_id res chain seq x y z
N TRP A 1 -14.71 -5.77 -11.57
CA TRP A 1 -14.33 -4.87 -10.47
C TRP A 1 -12.83 -4.69 -10.50
N ARG A 2 -12.30 -3.55 -10.06
CA ARG A 2 -10.86 -3.24 -10.02
C ARG A 2 -10.55 -2.69 -8.63
N TRP A 3 -9.37 -2.98 -8.10
CA TRP A 3 -8.93 -2.46 -6.80
C TRP A 3 -7.46 -2.06 -6.84
N GLY A 4 -6.99 -1.25 -5.91
CA GLY A 4 -5.59 -0.82 -5.81
C GLY A 4 -5.44 0.53 -5.10
N PHE A 5 -4.25 1.10 -5.15
CA PHE A 5 -3.98 2.40 -4.56
C PHE A 5 -3.80 3.47 -5.64
N VAL A 6 -4.04 4.72 -5.26
CA VAL A 6 -3.46 5.86 -5.99
C VAL A 6 -2.01 6.00 -5.57
N VAL A 7 -1.09 6.00 -6.53
CA VAL A 7 0.36 6.01 -6.29
C VAL A 7 0.98 7.21 -6.98
N TYR A 8 1.54 8.13 -6.19
CA TYR A 8 2.25 9.31 -6.69
C TYR A 8 3.73 9.02 -6.85
N ARG A 9 4.27 9.30 -8.04
CA ARG A 9 5.71 9.36 -8.30
C ARG A 9 6.18 10.81 -8.18
N THR A 10 7.20 11.08 -7.39
CA THR A 10 7.72 12.46 -7.19
C THR A 10 9.21 12.59 -7.48
N VAL A 11 9.81 11.58 -8.13
CA VAL A 11 11.23 11.54 -8.48
C VAL A 11 11.45 11.12 -9.94
N TYR A 12 12.15 11.94 -10.72
CA TYR A 12 12.28 11.79 -12.17
C TYR A 12 13.72 12.01 -12.69
N THR A 13 14.72 11.49 -11.97
CA THR A 13 16.10 11.47 -12.45
C THR A 13 16.29 10.33 -13.46
N PRO A 14 17.29 10.38 -14.34
CA PRO A 14 17.60 9.27 -15.26
C PRO A 14 17.83 7.94 -14.52
N GLU A 15 18.43 7.99 -13.33
CA GLU A 15 18.64 6.83 -12.48
C GLU A 15 17.32 6.29 -11.93
N SER A 16 16.41 7.17 -11.50
CA SER A 16 15.11 6.77 -10.97
C SER A 16 14.22 6.18 -12.07
N ASP A 17 14.27 6.74 -13.28
CA ASP A 17 13.57 6.21 -14.47
C ASP A 17 14.04 4.79 -14.82
N ALA A 18 15.36 4.53 -14.73
CA ALA A 18 15.93 3.24 -15.07
C ALA A 18 15.46 2.11 -14.12
N ILE A 19 15.24 2.43 -12.84
CA ILE A 19 14.86 1.45 -11.82
C ILE A 19 13.35 1.42 -11.53
N TRP A 20 12.59 2.41 -12.01
CA TRP A 20 11.15 2.53 -11.77
C TRP A 20 10.35 1.25 -12.07
N PRO A 21 10.52 0.57 -13.23
CA PRO A 21 9.76 -0.64 -13.52
C PRO A 21 10.02 -1.77 -12.50
N ALA A 22 11.26 -1.90 -12.03
CA ALA A 22 11.62 -2.91 -11.04
C ALA A 22 11.02 -2.59 -9.67
N ALA A 23 10.99 -1.32 -9.28
CA ALA A 23 10.39 -0.89 -8.02
C ALA A 23 8.88 -1.13 -7.98
N ILE A 24 8.17 -0.84 -9.08
CA ILE A 24 6.73 -1.12 -9.18
C ILE A 24 6.45 -2.63 -9.15
N ALA A 25 7.21 -3.42 -9.89
CA ALA A 25 7.08 -4.88 -9.84
C ALA A 25 7.31 -5.42 -8.42
N LYS A 26 8.25 -4.83 -7.67
CA LYS A 26 8.49 -5.18 -6.26
C LYS A 26 7.28 -4.87 -5.39
N LEU A 27 6.75 -3.66 -5.48
CA LEU A 27 5.57 -3.23 -4.71
C LEU A 27 4.39 -4.19 -4.92
N GLU A 28 4.10 -4.53 -6.18
CA GLU A 28 3.00 -5.44 -6.53
C GLU A 28 3.25 -6.87 -6.03
N ALA A 29 4.48 -7.36 -6.10
CA ALA A 29 4.83 -8.69 -5.60
C ALA A 29 4.65 -8.80 -4.06
N TYR A 30 4.98 -7.74 -3.31
CA TYR A 30 4.71 -7.68 -1.87
C TYR A 30 3.21 -7.67 -1.55
N LEU A 31 2.42 -6.90 -2.31
CA LEU A 31 0.96 -6.91 -2.20
C LEU A 31 0.36 -8.31 -2.45
N PHE A 32 0.81 -9.00 -3.49
CA PHE A 32 0.34 -10.34 -3.81
C PHE A 32 0.73 -11.37 -2.74
N ARG A 33 1.94 -11.26 -2.18
CA ARG A 33 2.36 -12.08 -1.06
C ARG A 33 1.47 -11.88 0.17
N GLU A 34 1.10 -10.63 0.49
CA GLU A 34 0.19 -10.37 1.60
C GLU A 34 -1.22 -10.94 1.37
N ILE A 35 -1.73 -10.90 0.13
CA ILE A 35 -2.99 -11.56 -0.22
C ILE A 35 -2.90 -13.06 0.02
N ASP A 36 -1.78 -13.68 -0.37
CA ASP A 36 -1.57 -15.13 -0.21
C ASP A 36 -1.19 -15.55 1.21
N ARG A 37 -1.09 -14.61 2.16
CA ARG A 37 -0.67 -14.90 3.53
C ARG A 37 -1.59 -15.89 4.24
N ASP A 38 -2.89 -15.82 3.98
CA ASP A 38 -3.87 -16.72 4.56
C ASP A 38 -3.67 -18.18 4.10
N LEU A 39 -3.24 -18.41 2.85
CA LEU A 39 -2.94 -19.74 2.31
C LEU A 39 -1.86 -20.48 3.11
N PHE A 40 -1.00 -19.74 3.80
CA PHE A 40 0.13 -20.25 4.55
C PHE A 40 -0.09 -20.22 6.06
N TRP A 41 -1.14 -19.54 6.54
CA TRP A 41 -1.49 -19.49 7.95
C TRP A 41 -2.19 -20.78 8.38
N GLN A 42 -1.48 -21.62 9.14
CA GLN A 42 -2.08 -22.79 9.81
C GLN A 42 -2.24 -22.48 11.30
N PRO A 43 -3.47 -22.31 11.81
CA PRO A 43 -3.65 -22.11 13.23
C PRO A 43 -3.17 -23.34 14.02
N PRO A 44 -2.54 -23.18 15.19
CA PRO A 44 -1.93 -24.27 15.97
C PRO A 44 -2.88 -25.40 16.41
N SER A 45 -4.18 -25.31 16.13
CA SER A 45 -5.19 -26.27 16.55
C SER A 45 -6.42 -26.32 15.63
N SER A 46 -6.29 -26.57 14.32
CA SER A 46 -7.47 -26.72 13.46
C SER A 46 -7.95 -28.18 13.32
N TRP A 47 -8.71 -28.64 14.31
CA TRP A 47 -9.64 -29.76 14.09
C TRP A 47 -10.79 -29.38 13.12
N ILE A 48 -10.88 -28.10 12.73
CA ILE A 48 -11.97 -27.45 11.97
C ILE A 48 -11.60 -27.24 10.49
N TRP A 49 -10.32 -27.06 10.16
CA TRP A 49 -9.83 -26.85 8.79
C TRP A 49 -8.93 -28.02 8.40
N LYS A 50 -9.51 -29.02 7.71
CA LYS A 50 -8.79 -30.23 7.25
C LYS A 50 -8.28 -30.12 5.81
N GLU A 51 -8.75 -29.14 5.05
CA GLU A 51 -8.42 -28.95 3.65
C GLU A 51 -7.59 -27.67 3.47
N PRO A 52 -6.60 -27.67 2.56
CA PRO A 52 -5.88 -26.45 2.19
C PRO A 52 -6.87 -25.35 1.75
N ILE A 53 -6.59 -24.11 2.11
CA ILE A 53 -7.38 -22.97 1.64
C ILE A 53 -7.29 -22.93 0.10
N ASN A 54 -8.43 -22.76 -0.57
CA ASN A 54 -8.51 -22.74 -2.02
C ASN A 54 -7.89 -21.42 -2.56
N PRO A 55 -6.78 -21.47 -3.33
CA PRO A 55 -6.09 -20.28 -3.83
C PRO A 55 -6.86 -19.53 -4.93
N THR A 56 -7.97 -20.08 -5.42
CA THR A 56 -8.74 -19.48 -6.53
C THR A 56 -9.25 -18.08 -6.19
N ALA A 57 -9.66 -17.86 -4.93
CA ALA A 57 -10.14 -16.55 -4.48
C ALA A 57 -9.02 -15.50 -4.53
N ASN A 58 -7.85 -15.85 -3.99
CA ASN A 58 -6.67 -15.00 -3.97
C ASN A 58 -6.20 -14.65 -5.38
N ALA A 59 -6.11 -15.66 -6.26
CA ALA A 59 -5.77 -15.45 -7.66
C ALA A 59 -6.78 -14.53 -8.37
N ALA A 60 -8.08 -14.66 -8.06
CA ALA A 60 -9.10 -13.75 -8.58
C ALA A 60 -8.89 -12.32 -8.06
N VAL A 61 -8.60 -12.12 -6.76
CA VAL A 61 -8.28 -10.81 -6.19
C VAL A 61 -7.05 -10.21 -6.89
N GLN A 62 -5.93 -10.92 -6.93
CA GLN A 62 -4.69 -10.47 -7.57
C GLN A 62 -4.92 -10.07 -9.04
N SER A 63 -5.68 -10.86 -9.81
CA SER A 63 -5.93 -10.58 -11.24
C SER A 63 -6.63 -9.23 -11.52
N HIS A 64 -7.40 -8.73 -10.55
CA HIS A 64 -8.16 -7.47 -10.64
C HIS A 64 -7.42 -6.27 -10.01
N MET A 65 -6.23 -6.48 -9.45
CA MET A 65 -5.41 -5.42 -8.87
C MET A 65 -4.88 -4.47 -9.96
N ARG A 66 -5.19 -3.19 -9.85
CA ARG A 66 -4.81 -2.11 -10.76
C ARG A 66 -4.59 -0.83 -9.95
N ASN A 67 -3.34 -0.60 -9.52
CA ASN A 67 -2.93 0.69 -8.98
C ASN A 67 -3.09 1.80 -10.03
N LEU A 68 -3.49 3.00 -9.58
CA LEU A 68 -3.49 4.21 -10.39
C LEU A 68 -2.17 4.96 -10.18
N TYR A 69 -1.24 4.78 -11.10
CA TYR A 69 0.04 5.49 -11.08
C TYR A 69 -0.11 6.90 -11.66
N LEU A 70 0.22 7.91 -10.86
CA LEU A 70 0.29 9.31 -11.24
C LEU A 70 1.77 9.66 -11.43
N SER A 71 2.20 9.74 -12.69
CA SER A 71 3.62 9.84 -13.06
C SER A 71 3.92 10.94 -14.09
N ASP A 72 3.08 11.99 -14.12
CA ASP A 72 3.36 13.18 -14.91
C ASP A 72 4.44 14.03 -14.22
N GLN A 73 5.63 14.07 -14.81
CA GLN A 73 6.78 14.79 -14.27
C GLN A 73 6.50 16.29 -14.11
N GLU A 74 5.83 16.92 -15.07
CA GLU A 74 5.57 18.37 -15.01
C GLU A 74 4.67 18.74 -13.83
N GLN A 75 3.82 17.79 -13.39
CA GLN A 75 2.87 17.99 -12.31
C GLN A 75 3.40 17.57 -10.94
N TYR A 76 4.22 16.52 -10.87
CA TYR A 76 4.50 15.83 -9.61
C TYR A 76 5.98 15.79 -9.20
N ASP A 77 6.91 16.23 -10.06
CA ASP A 77 8.34 16.22 -9.71
C ASP A 77 8.63 17.04 -8.46
N ALA A 78 9.45 16.47 -7.57
CA ALA A 78 9.86 17.03 -6.30
C ALA A 78 8.73 17.45 -5.34
N LEU A 79 7.48 16.99 -5.54
CA LEU A 79 6.41 17.27 -4.59
C LEU A 79 6.69 16.61 -3.24
N GLY A 80 6.57 17.40 -2.19
CA GLY A 80 6.55 16.92 -0.80
C GLY A 80 5.20 16.32 -0.41
N ILE A 81 5.17 15.71 0.78
CA ILE A 81 3.99 14.99 1.31
C ILE A 81 2.74 15.87 1.36
N ASP A 82 2.84 17.11 1.85
CA ASP A 82 1.67 17.99 2.00
C ASP A 82 1.08 18.38 0.64
N ALA A 83 1.93 18.70 -0.34
CA ALA A 83 1.49 18.98 -1.70
C ALA A 83 0.86 17.74 -2.37
N VAL A 84 1.41 16.54 -2.14
CA VAL A 84 0.80 15.29 -2.63
C VAL A 84 -0.57 15.07 -1.98
N ARG A 85 -0.72 15.34 -0.68
CA ARG A 85 -2.03 15.27 0.01
C ARG A 85 -3.05 16.20 -0.62
N GLU A 86 -2.68 17.45 -0.89
CA GLU A 86 -3.56 18.42 -1.56
C GLU A 86 -3.98 17.91 -2.95
N ARG A 87 -3.03 17.40 -3.76
CA ARG A 87 -3.34 16.79 -5.06
C ARG A 87 -4.27 15.60 -4.96
N PHE A 88 -4.12 14.80 -3.90
CA PHE A 88 -4.97 13.64 -3.69
C PHE A 88 -6.40 14.05 -3.31
N ILE A 89 -6.55 15.06 -2.45
CA ILE A 89 -7.86 15.66 -2.12
C ILE A 89 -8.53 16.22 -3.38
N GLU A 90 -7.80 16.98 -4.21
CA GLU A 90 -8.30 17.52 -5.48
C GLU A 90 -8.78 16.41 -6.42
N LEU A 91 -8.00 15.34 -6.55
CA LEU A 91 -8.34 14.18 -7.37
C LEU A 91 -9.63 13.51 -6.89
N THR A 92 -9.74 13.20 -5.59
CA THR A 92 -10.93 12.57 -5.01
C THR A 92 -12.17 13.43 -5.24
N GLN A 93 -12.09 14.74 -4.98
CA GLN A 93 -13.20 15.66 -5.23
C GLN A 93 -13.59 15.75 -6.71
N SER A 94 -12.62 15.68 -7.63
CA SER A 94 -12.90 15.65 -9.06
C SER A 94 -13.61 14.35 -9.49
N TRP A 95 -13.34 13.27 -8.76
CA TRP A 95 -13.94 11.96 -8.99
C TRP A 95 -15.38 11.91 -8.49
N ASP A 96 -15.64 12.42 -7.28
CA ASP A 96 -16.98 12.49 -6.68
C ASP A 96 -17.98 13.31 -7.52
N ARG A 97 -17.48 14.28 -8.30
CA ARG A 97 -18.30 15.12 -9.19
C ARG A 97 -18.66 14.47 -10.53
N LYS A 98 -18.06 13.33 -10.89
CA LYS A 98 -18.41 12.61 -12.12
C LYS A 98 -19.59 11.69 -11.82
N ASP A 99 -20.79 12.10 -12.24
CA ASP A 99 -22.07 11.33 -12.13
C ASP A 99 -22.05 9.95 -12.83
N ASP A 100 -20.98 9.62 -13.55
CA ASP A 100 -20.80 8.35 -14.24
C ASP A 100 -20.11 7.35 -13.30
N HIS A 101 -20.87 6.84 -12.33
CA HIS A 101 -20.49 5.67 -11.55
C HIS A 101 -20.61 4.39 -12.39
N ASP A 102 -19.95 4.35 -13.56
CA ASP A 102 -19.72 3.09 -14.24
C ASP A 102 -18.86 2.22 -13.32
N GLY A 103 -19.44 1.09 -12.91
CA GLY A 103 -19.08 0.37 -11.70
C GLY A 103 -17.65 -0.16 -11.69
N SER A 104 -16.71 0.60 -11.13
CA SER A 104 -15.56 0.07 -10.40
C SER A 104 -14.71 1.22 -9.87
N THR A 105 -14.62 1.44 -8.56
CA THR A 105 -13.35 1.88 -8.00
C THR A 105 -13.15 1.23 -6.65
N GLY A 106 -12.68 -0.02 -6.61
CA GLY A 106 -12.08 -0.58 -5.38
C GLY A 106 -10.73 0.06 -5.06
N LEU A 107 -10.49 1.27 -5.60
CA LEU A 107 -9.32 2.05 -5.26
C LEU A 107 -9.47 2.49 -3.81
N LYS A 108 -8.37 2.44 -3.06
CA LYS A 108 -8.34 2.96 -1.71
C LYS A 108 -8.31 4.49 -1.77
N TRP A 109 -9.39 5.13 -1.32
CA TRP A 109 -9.54 6.59 -1.42
C TRP A 109 -9.19 7.31 -0.12
N GLU A 110 -9.05 6.59 1.00
CA GLU A 110 -8.64 7.11 2.30
C GLU A 110 -7.13 7.35 2.36
N PHE A 111 -6.37 6.56 1.59
CA PHE A 111 -4.91 6.60 1.57
C PHE A 111 -4.37 6.65 0.14
N CYS A 112 -3.33 7.45 -0.09
CA CYS A 112 -2.48 7.32 -1.27
C CYS A 112 -1.07 6.87 -0.89
N LEU A 113 -0.37 6.29 -1.86
CA LEU A 113 1.02 5.87 -1.72
C LEU A 113 1.93 6.90 -2.40
N LEU A 114 3.07 7.19 -1.79
CA LEU A 114 4.08 8.10 -2.32
C LEU A 114 5.38 7.33 -2.56
N ILE A 115 5.90 7.44 -3.79
CA ILE A 115 7.23 6.97 -4.19
C ILE A 115 8.08 8.19 -4.55
N ASP A 116 8.86 8.64 -3.57
CA ASP A 116 9.98 9.56 -3.75
C ASP A 116 11.32 8.79 -3.80
N GLU A 117 12.45 9.50 -3.88
CA GLU A 117 13.78 8.88 -3.98
C GLU A 117 14.06 7.87 -2.85
N ASP A 118 13.67 8.20 -1.61
CA ASP A 118 13.89 7.31 -0.46
C ASP A 118 13.09 6.03 -0.57
N VAL A 119 11.81 6.14 -0.95
CA VAL A 119 10.92 4.98 -1.12
C VAL A 119 11.35 4.15 -2.32
N LEU A 120 11.80 4.79 -3.40
CA LEU A 120 12.27 4.09 -4.58
C LEU A 120 13.46 3.17 -4.24
N ARG A 121 14.45 3.69 -3.49
CA ARG A 121 15.56 2.89 -2.98
C ARG A 121 15.10 1.80 -2.02
N SER A 122 14.18 2.14 -1.11
CA SER A 122 13.58 1.18 -0.18
C SER A 122 12.94 -0.02 -0.90
N LEU A 123 12.24 0.22 -2.02
CA LEU A 123 11.65 -0.83 -2.85
C LEU A 123 12.72 -1.67 -3.57
N ILE A 124 13.76 -1.04 -4.12
CA ILE A 124 14.80 -1.77 -4.86
C ILE A 124 15.69 -2.61 -3.93
N ASP A 125 16.01 -2.08 -2.75
CA ASP A 125 16.85 -2.75 -1.76
C ASP A 125 16.07 -3.82 -0.96
N ALA A 126 14.73 -3.80 -1.03
CA ALA A 126 13.90 -4.80 -0.38
C ALA A 126 14.19 -6.21 -0.93
N PRO A 127 14.27 -7.23 -0.05
CA PRO A 127 14.43 -8.60 -0.50
C PRO A 127 13.27 -9.01 -1.40
N GLU A 128 13.47 -10.04 -2.23
CA GLU A 128 12.34 -10.63 -2.95
C GLU A 128 11.29 -11.13 -1.96
N PRO A 129 9.98 -10.93 -2.22
CA PRO A 129 8.93 -11.47 -1.37
C PRO A 129 8.92 -13.00 -1.52
N VAL A 130 9.67 -13.67 -0.65
CA VAL A 130 9.69 -15.13 -0.55
C VAL A 130 8.38 -15.62 0.06
N ALA A 131 7.86 -16.75 -0.43
CA ALA A 131 6.73 -17.43 0.19
C ALA A 131 7.11 -17.84 1.63
N GLN A 132 6.25 -17.51 2.60
CA GLN A 132 6.47 -17.71 4.04
C GLN A 132 6.82 -19.17 4.40
N ASN A 133 6.48 -20.16 3.57
CA ASN A 133 6.88 -21.56 3.75
C ASN A 133 8.41 -21.80 3.81
N SER A 134 9.22 -20.81 3.44
CA SER A 134 10.69 -20.84 3.50
C SER A 134 11.28 -20.22 4.77
N VAL A 135 10.45 -19.62 5.62
CA VAL A 135 10.87 -18.88 6.81
C VAL A 135 9.97 -19.28 7.97
N SER A 136 10.55 -19.86 9.02
CA SER A 136 9.80 -20.21 10.23
C SER A 136 9.23 -18.95 10.92
N ASP A 137 8.08 -19.05 11.59
CA ASP A 137 7.54 -17.98 12.45
C ASP A 137 8.58 -17.44 13.46
N LYS A 138 9.53 -18.30 13.83
CA LYS A 138 10.67 -17.98 14.68
C LYS A 138 11.69 -17.08 14.00
N GLU A 139 11.97 -17.26 12.71
CA GLU A 139 12.87 -16.40 11.93
C GLU A 139 12.27 -15.03 11.61
N VAL A 140 10.94 -14.96 11.46
CA VAL A 140 10.18 -13.71 11.38
C VAL A 140 10.24 -12.97 12.73
N ALA A 141 9.97 -13.68 13.84
CA ALA A 141 10.03 -13.10 15.19
C ALA A 141 11.46 -12.72 15.65
N GLU A 142 12.49 -13.37 15.12
CA GLU A 142 13.90 -13.08 15.40
C GLU A 142 14.51 -11.97 14.50
N ASN A 143 13.70 -11.29 13.66
CA ASN A 143 14.18 -10.28 12.69
C ASN A 143 15.29 -10.80 11.74
N LYS A 144 15.29 -12.10 11.43
CA LYS A 144 16.27 -12.70 10.50
C LYS A 144 15.85 -12.57 9.03
N VAL A 145 14.59 -12.24 8.78
CA VAL A 145 14.11 -11.79 7.48
C VAL A 145 14.64 -10.38 7.26
N GLY A 146 15.31 -10.14 6.12
CA GLY A 146 15.80 -8.80 5.78
C GLY A 146 14.68 -7.75 5.89
N ASN A 147 15.03 -6.51 6.23
CA ASN A 147 14.06 -5.42 6.30
C ASN A 147 13.26 -5.38 4.98
N PRO A 148 11.93 -5.60 5.01
CA PRO A 148 11.12 -5.70 3.80
C PRO A 148 11.00 -4.37 3.04
N GLY A 149 11.63 -3.31 3.52
CA GLY A 149 11.46 -1.97 3.00
C GLY A 149 10.15 -1.36 3.46
N TYR A 150 9.87 -0.18 2.92
CA TYR A 150 8.71 0.61 3.29
C TYR A 150 8.24 1.48 2.12
N ILE A 151 6.98 1.88 2.19
CA ILE A 151 6.38 2.91 1.34
C ILE A 151 5.78 4.01 2.23
N LYS A 152 5.73 5.24 1.71
CA LYS A 152 5.06 6.34 2.39
C LYS A 152 3.57 6.27 2.07
N VAL A 153 2.73 6.25 3.09
CA VAL A 153 1.28 6.23 3.01
C VAL A 153 0.78 7.56 3.55
N ILE A 154 -0.04 8.27 2.78
CA ILE A 154 -0.57 9.58 3.14
C ILE A 154 -2.07 9.43 3.39
N ASP A 155 -2.50 9.90 4.56
CA ASP A 155 -3.90 9.91 4.97
C ASP A 155 -4.58 11.16 4.44
N ARG A 156 -5.66 10.96 3.65
CA ARG A 156 -6.46 12.03 3.07
C ARG A 156 -7.29 12.78 4.11
N SER A 157 -7.74 12.07 5.14
CA SER A 157 -8.68 12.59 6.14
C SER A 157 -8.02 13.45 7.20
N PHE A 158 -6.70 13.43 7.28
CA PHE A 158 -5.95 14.20 8.27
C PHE A 158 -5.96 15.69 7.94
N ASP A 159 -6.56 16.49 8.83
CA ASP A 159 -6.55 17.94 8.75
C ASP A 159 -5.26 18.50 9.35
N THR A 160 -4.44 19.15 8.52
CA THR A 160 -3.18 19.79 8.94
C THR A 160 -3.39 21.17 9.58
N THR A 161 -4.63 21.69 9.60
CA THR A 161 -4.97 23.04 10.06
C THR A 161 -5.58 23.07 11.47
N GLU A 162 -6.07 21.94 11.97
CA GLU A 162 -6.61 21.83 13.33
C GLU A 162 -5.49 21.51 14.34
N GLU A 163 -5.44 22.24 15.46
CA GLU A 163 -4.65 21.79 16.61
C GLU A 163 -5.26 20.48 17.14
N PRO A 164 -4.45 19.45 17.43
CA PRO A 164 -4.97 18.13 17.79
C PRO A 164 -5.85 18.21 19.05
N ALA A 165 -7.14 17.91 18.88
CA ALA A 165 -8.14 17.97 19.94
C ALA A 165 -7.92 16.92 21.06
N SER A 166 -7.01 15.95 20.89
CA SER A 166 -6.67 14.96 21.91
C SER A 166 -5.16 14.69 21.98
N ARG A 167 -4.66 14.47 23.20
CA ARG A 167 -3.23 14.16 23.46
C ARG A 167 -2.72 12.91 22.74
N ASP A 168 -3.61 11.99 22.34
CA ASP A 168 -3.26 10.78 21.59
C ASP A 168 -3.02 11.03 20.09
N ARG A 169 -3.44 12.19 19.55
CA ARG A 169 -3.19 12.60 18.15
C ARG A 169 -1.95 13.48 17.98
N ASN A 170 -1.23 13.80 19.05
CA ASN A 170 -0.20 14.85 19.03
C ASN A 170 1.00 14.56 18.12
N ASP A 171 1.27 13.30 17.76
CA ASP A 171 2.49 12.92 17.02
C ASP A 171 2.21 12.32 15.63
N TYR A 172 0.95 12.12 15.22
CA TYR A 172 0.64 11.58 13.90
C TYR A 172 0.51 12.73 12.88
N PRO A 173 1.42 12.84 11.88
CA PRO A 173 1.44 13.96 10.95
C PRO A 173 0.53 13.76 9.72
N GLY A 174 -0.45 12.85 9.79
CA GLY A 174 -1.29 12.52 8.63
C GLY A 174 -0.58 11.73 7.53
N TRP A 175 0.51 11.04 7.87
CA TRP A 175 1.21 10.10 6.98
C TRP A 175 2.09 9.16 7.82
N MET A 176 2.46 8.01 7.24
CA MET A 176 3.35 7.05 7.87
C MET A 176 4.25 6.33 6.86
N LYS A 177 5.34 5.73 7.33
CA LYS A 177 6.07 4.70 6.58
C LYS A 177 5.44 3.35 6.91
N ALA A 178 4.75 2.75 5.94
CA ALA A 178 4.21 1.40 6.08
C ALA A 178 5.24 0.37 5.58
N SER A 179 5.45 -0.71 6.33
CA SER A 179 6.17 -1.86 5.83
C SER A 179 5.47 -2.44 4.60
N LEU A 180 6.24 -2.95 3.64
CA LEU A 180 5.66 -3.66 2.49
C LEU A 180 4.85 -4.90 2.92
N ASP A 181 5.14 -5.48 4.09
CA ASP A 181 4.39 -6.55 4.75
C ASP A 181 3.06 -6.09 5.39
N CYS A 182 2.68 -4.83 5.23
CA CYS A 182 1.48 -4.29 5.87
C CYS A 182 0.48 -3.68 4.88
N LEU A 183 0.73 -3.79 3.57
CA LEU A 183 -0.06 -3.04 2.59
C LEU A 183 -1.50 -3.57 2.44
N TRP A 184 -1.70 -4.88 2.53
CA TRP A 184 -3.05 -5.46 2.49
C TRP A 184 -3.89 -5.05 3.72
N MET A 185 -3.26 -4.83 4.89
CA MET A 185 -3.97 -4.37 6.09
C MET A 185 -4.55 -2.96 5.93
N LEU A 186 -4.04 -2.14 5.00
CA LEU A 186 -4.65 -0.84 4.69
C LEU A 186 -6.07 -1.00 4.13
N TYR A 187 -6.39 -2.13 3.52
CA TYR A 187 -7.76 -2.44 3.11
C TYR A 187 -8.69 -2.72 4.30
N ASP A 188 -8.17 -3.34 5.35
CA ASP A 188 -8.91 -3.74 6.56
C ASP A 188 -9.22 -2.56 7.50
N ILE A 189 -8.30 -1.57 7.58
CA ILE A 189 -8.40 -0.44 8.53
C ILE A 189 -9.68 0.40 8.34
N THR A 190 -10.30 0.41 7.17
CA THR A 190 -11.55 1.17 6.93
C THR A 190 -12.82 0.38 7.22
N GLU A 191 -12.78 -0.95 7.22
CA GLU A 191 -13.92 -1.75 7.70
C GLU A 191 -14.03 -1.71 9.24
N MET A 192 -13.02 -1.16 9.92
CA MET A 192 -12.98 -0.96 11.37
C MET A 192 -13.47 0.44 11.83
N GLU A 193 -13.88 1.32 10.91
CA GLU A 193 -14.67 2.50 11.29
C GLU A 193 -16.09 2.04 11.67
N LEU A 194 -16.24 1.66 12.94
CA LEU A 194 -17.51 1.29 13.56
C LEU A 194 -18.53 2.43 13.41
N GLU A 195 -19.68 2.11 12.81
CA GLU A 195 -20.94 2.85 12.97
C GLU A 195 -21.30 3.06 14.46
#